data_AF-A0A7S2TWC8-F1
#
_entry.id   AF-A0A7S2TWC8-F1
#
_cell.length_a   1.000
_cell.length_b   1.000
_cell.length_c   1.000
_cell.angle_alpha   90.00
_cell.angle_beta   90.00
_cell.angle_gamma   90.00
#
_symmetry.space_group_name_H-M   'P 1'
#
loop_
_entity.id
_entity.type
_entity.pdbx_description
1 polymer ?
#
loop_
_entity_poly.entity_id
_entity_poly.type
_entity_poly.pdbx_seq_one_letter_code
_entity_poly.pdbx_strand_id
1 'polypeptide(L)'
;GDEESCKTLTRLFVLMGEKYMPMILAGGKEASQAVAILLKCSSNPDKEIASMTFNFWYAVSRKVTGSEDQKLITLFQQPFMHMVVRLKNVMQYPPEITQVSDDRQTSEYKRYRYFAADALVDAEAVLGIRPVLRILLGELQKEWAAYQKNPLKWQGVEARLY
;
A
#
# COMPACT_ATOMS: atom_id res chain seq x y z
N GLY A 1 1.70 -1.34 -24.10
CA GLY A 1 1.34 -0.02 -24.65
C GLY A 1 1.07 0.97 -23.52
N ASP A 2 0.03 0.72 -22.74
CA ASP A 2 -0.36 1.58 -21.60
C ASP A 2 0.38 1.23 -20.30
N GLU A 3 0.51 -0.07 -19.99
CA GLU A 3 1.18 -0.55 -18.75
C GLU A 3 2.62 -0.06 -18.60
N GLU A 4 3.46 -0.20 -19.63
CA GLU A 4 4.86 0.28 -19.57
C GLU A 4 4.95 1.82 -19.44
N SER A 5 3.96 2.53 -19.99
CA SER A 5 3.84 3.98 -19.81
C SER A 5 3.50 4.31 -18.36
N CYS A 6 2.56 3.57 -17.74
CA CYS A 6 2.25 3.71 -16.31
C CYS A 6 3.45 3.36 -15.41
N LYS A 7 4.21 2.31 -15.72
CA LYS A 7 5.44 1.96 -15.01
C LYS A 7 6.46 3.09 -15.11
N THR A 8 6.71 3.59 -16.31
CA THR A 8 7.66 4.69 -16.56
C THR A 8 7.26 5.96 -15.80
N LEU A 9 5.99 6.36 -15.87
CA LEU A 9 5.47 7.50 -15.13
C LEU A 9 5.57 7.30 -13.62
N THR A 10 5.29 6.10 -13.12
CA THR A 10 5.43 5.78 -11.69
C THR A 10 6.88 5.90 -11.23
N ARG A 11 7.85 5.37 -11.98
CA ARG A 11 9.29 5.56 -11.70
C ARG A 11 9.65 7.03 -11.63
N LEU A 12 9.16 7.82 -12.60
CA LEU A 12 9.43 9.25 -12.63
C LEU A 12 8.88 9.96 -11.39
N PHE A 13 7.63 9.70 -11.01
CA PHE A 13 7.03 10.33 -9.82
C PHE A 13 7.74 9.92 -8.54
N VAL A 14 8.15 8.65 -8.41
CA VAL A 14 8.95 8.18 -7.26
C VAL A 14 10.27 8.92 -7.19
N LEU A 15 11.03 8.98 -8.29
CA LEU A 15 12.31 9.70 -8.36
C LEU A 15 12.16 11.19 -8.01
N MET A 16 11.09 11.82 -8.51
CA MET A 16 10.78 13.21 -8.16
C MET A 16 10.44 13.35 -6.68
N GLY A 17 9.65 12.44 -6.12
CA GLY A 17 9.30 12.43 -4.71
C GLY A 17 10.51 12.26 -3.80
N GLU A 18 11.43 11.37 -4.15
CA GLU A 18 12.69 11.15 -3.44
C GLU A 18 13.60 12.39 -3.52
N LYS A 19 13.75 12.97 -4.72
CA LYS A 19 14.59 14.16 -4.93
C LYS A 19 14.07 15.40 -4.20
N TYR A 20 12.75 15.57 -4.15
CA TYR A 20 12.10 16.74 -3.53
C TYR A 20 11.46 16.41 -2.18
N MET A 21 11.94 15.36 -1.50
CA MET A 21 11.45 14.92 -0.19
C MET A 21 11.34 16.06 0.84
N PRO A 22 12.32 16.98 1.00
CA PRO A 22 12.18 18.09 1.95
C PRO A 22 10.98 18.99 1.66
N MET A 23 10.67 19.24 0.38
CA MET A 23 9.52 20.03 -0.03
C MET A 23 8.20 19.28 0.22
N ILE A 24 8.19 17.96 -0.02
CA ILE A 24 7.03 17.12 0.28
C ILE A 24 6.71 17.14 1.77
N LEU A 25 7.73 17.02 2.63
CA LEU A 25 7.57 17.04 4.09
C LEU A 25 7.21 18.43 4.62
N ALA A 26 7.66 19.50 3.97
CA ALA A 26 7.23 20.86 4.32
C ALA A 26 5.73 21.10 4.05
N GLY A 27 5.11 20.28 3.20
CA GLY A 27 3.70 20.39 2.84
C GLY A 27 3.43 21.50 1.82
N GLY A 28 2.18 21.97 1.77
CA GLY A 28 1.70 22.92 0.77
C GLY A 28 0.94 22.25 -0.39
N LYS A 29 0.51 23.07 -1.36
CA LYS A 29 -0.41 22.64 -2.42
C LYS A 29 0.26 21.68 -3.40
N GLU A 30 1.45 22.03 -3.87
CA GLU A 30 2.23 21.26 -4.84
C GLU A 30 2.70 19.93 -4.23
N ALA A 31 3.16 19.97 -2.97
CA ALA A 31 3.49 18.78 -2.20
C ALA A 31 2.29 17.84 -2.07
N SER A 32 1.11 18.38 -1.71
CA SER A 32 -0.12 17.58 -1.59
C SER A 32 -0.52 16.93 -2.91
N GLN A 33 -0.33 17.62 -4.05
CA GLN A 33 -0.59 17.05 -5.38
C GLN A 33 0.39 15.92 -5.70
N ALA A 34 1.69 16.09 -5.40
CA ALA A 34 2.69 15.05 -5.59
C ALA A 34 2.38 13.81 -4.75
N VAL A 35 2.04 13.98 -3.46
CA VAL A 35 1.63 12.89 -2.57
C VAL A 35 0.38 12.19 -3.09
N ALA A 36 -0.61 12.93 -3.60
CA ALA A 36 -1.81 12.34 -4.18
C ALA A 36 -1.53 11.48 -5.41
N ILE A 37 -0.61 11.90 -6.28
CA ILE A 37 -0.18 11.11 -7.45
C ILE A 37 0.54 9.85 -7.01
N LEU A 38 1.49 9.95 -6.07
CA LEU A 38 2.21 8.80 -5.53
C LEU A 38 1.26 7.81 -4.86
N LEU A 39 0.26 8.30 -4.12
CA LEU A 39 -0.77 7.46 -3.51
C LEU A 39 -1.65 6.76 -4.56
N LYS A 40 -1.94 7.42 -5.68
CA LYS A 40 -2.65 6.81 -6.81
C LYS A 40 -1.82 5.68 -7.44
N CYS A 41 -0.51 5.87 -7.63
CA CYS A 41 0.40 4.83 -8.08
C CYS A 41 0.45 3.65 -7.10
N SER A 42 0.50 3.93 -5.80
CA SER A 42 0.51 2.92 -4.73
C SER A 42 -0.77 2.09 -4.65
N SER A 43 -1.87 2.66 -5.16
CA SER A 43 -3.20 2.05 -5.18
C SER A 43 -3.53 1.37 -6.51
N ASN A 44 -2.55 1.27 -7.42
CA ASN A 44 -2.77 0.69 -8.73
C ASN A 44 -3.16 -0.81 -8.59
N PRO A 45 -4.12 -1.32 -9.38
CA PRO A 45 -4.45 -2.74 -9.39
C PRO A 45 -3.27 -3.64 -9.82
N ASP A 46 -2.35 -3.10 -10.61
CA ASP A 46 -1.09 -3.75 -10.95
C ASP A 46 -0.14 -3.75 -9.75
N LYS A 47 0.23 -4.95 -9.29
CA LYS A 47 1.07 -5.17 -8.11
C LYS A 47 2.49 -4.64 -8.30
N GLU A 48 3.03 -4.73 -9.51
CA GLU A 48 4.35 -4.21 -9.83
C GLU A 48 4.34 -2.69 -9.70
N ILE A 49 3.39 -2.01 -10.35
CA ILE A 49 3.25 -0.54 -10.30
C ILE A 49 3.08 -0.06 -8.86
N ALA A 50 2.22 -0.72 -8.08
CA ALA A 50 2.02 -0.36 -6.67
C ALA A 50 3.32 -0.51 -5.87
N SER A 51 4.01 -1.65 -6.01
CA SER A 51 5.23 -1.97 -5.25
C SER A 51 6.39 -1.03 -5.53
N MET A 52 6.46 -0.42 -6.72
CA MET A 52 7.49 0.56 -7.09
C MET A 52 7.49 1.81 -6.19
N THR A 53 6.39 2.08 -5.49
CA THR A 53 6.25 3.23 -4.59
C THR A 53 6.68 2.95 -3.16
N PHE A 54 6.84 1.69 -2.75
CA PHE A 54 6.94 1.34 -1.33
C PHE A 54 8.23 1.85 -0.68
N ASN A 55 9.35 1.86 -1.40
CA ASN A 55 10.60 2.45 -0.89
C ASN A 55 10.47 3.95 -0.60
N PHE A 56 9.71 4.68 -1.42
CA PHE A 56 9.41 6.09 -1.15
C PHE A 56 8.58 6.23 0.14
N TRP A 57 7.54 5.40 0.33
CA TRP A 57 6.72 5.44 1.55
C TRP A 57 7.48 5.01 2.79
N TYR A 58 8.38 4.04 2.69
CA TYR A 58 9.35 3.71 3.74
C TYR A 58 10.17 4.95 4.11
N ALA A 59 10.76 5.64 3.13
CA ALA A 59 11.55 6.84 3.42
C ALA A 59 10.71 7.94 4.12
N VAL A 60 9.46 8.14 3.68
CA VAL A 60 8.52 9.06 4.33
C VAL A 60 8.20 8.60 5.76
N SER A 61 7.92 7.32 5.98
CA SER A 61 7.58 6.79 7.31
C SER A 61 8.71 7.04 8.31
N ARG A 62 9.97 6.81 7.90
CA ARG A 62 11.15 7.07 8.74
C ARG A 62 11.30 8.54 9.10
N LYS A 63 10.99 9.46 8.17
CA LYS A 63 11.07 10.91 8.42
C LYS A 63 9.93 11.40 9.31
N VAL A 64 8.73 10.87 9.12
CA VAL A 64 7.56 11.23 9.93
C VAL A 64 7.69 10.71 11.35
N THR A 65 8.04 9.43 11.54
CA THR A 65 8.18 8.80 12.85
C THR A 65 9.36 9.32 13.66
N GLY A 66 10.41 9.80 12.99
CA GLY A 66 11.57 10.43 13.63
C GLY A 66 11.41 11.93 13.90
N SER A 67 10.27 12.53 13.57
CA SER A 67 10.03 13.97 13.73
C SER A 67 9.26 14.28 15.02
N GLU A 68 9.58 15.41 15.65
CA GLU A 68 8.79 15.98 16.75
C GLU A 68 7.69 16.93 16.25
N ASP A 69 7.65 17.22 14.94
CA ASP A 69 6.64 18.10 14.35
C ASP A 69 5.28 17.38 14.21
N GLN A 70 4.39 17.69 15.15
CA GLN A 70 3.03 17.15 15.16
C GLN A 70 2.22 17.50 13.90
N LYS A 71 2.52 18.62 13.23
CA LYS A 71 1.83 18.98 11.98
C LYS A 71 2.23 18.03 10.86
N LEU A 72 3.52 17.70 10.75
CA LEU A 72 4.03 16.73 9.80
C LEU A 72 3.43 15.34 10.05
N ILE A 73 3.41 14.90 11.31
CA ILE A 73 2.80 13.61 11.68
C ILE A 73 1.33 13.58 11.24
N THR A 74 0.56 14.61 11.59
CA THR A 74 -0.86 14.71 11.24
C THR A 74 -1.08 14.75 9.73
N LEU A 75 -0.23 15.47 8.99
CA LEU A 75 -0.30 15.60 7.53
C LEU A 75 -0.24 14.23 6.82
N PHE A 76 0.60 13.32 7.32
CA PHE A 76 0.81 12.01 6.68
C PHE A 76 -0.09 10.90 7.20
N GLN A 77 -0.85 11.10 8.28
CA GLN A 77 -1.81 10.09 8.77
C GLN A 77 -2.81 9.65 7.70
N GLN A 78 -3.45 10.59 6.99
CA GLN A 78 -4.44 10.23 5.96
C GLN A 78 -3.83 9.46 4.76
N PRO A 79 -2.70 9.90 4.17
CA PRO A 79 -1.99 9.12 3.15
C PRO A 79 -1.68 7.68 3.58
N PHE A 80 -1.14 7.48 4.79
CA PHE A 80 -0.84 6.12 5.27
C PHE A 80 -2.10 5.30 5.56
N MET A 81 -3.16 5.89 6.09
CA MET A 81 -4.45 5.19 6.25
C MET A 81 -4.99 4.70 4.90
N HIS A 82 -4.93 5.55 3.86
CA HIS A 82 -5.31 5.16 2.51
C HIS A 82 -4.46 4.02 1.97
N MET A 83 -3.15 4.04 2.22
CA MET A 83 -2.25 2.98 1.80
C MET A 83 -2.64 1.64 2.46
N VAL A 84 -2.90 1.60 3.77
CA VAL A 84 -3.34 0.38 4.49
C VAL A 84 -4.58 -0.24 3.83
N VAL A 85 -5.59 0.58 3.47
CA VAL A 85 -6.81 0.08 2.82
C VAL A 85 -6.52 -0.48 1.41
N ARG A 86 -5.41 -0.09 0.78
CA ARG A 86 -5.09 -0.44 -0.61
C ARG A 86 -4.06 -1.57 -0.73
N LEU A 87 -3.21 -1.77 0.28
CA LEU A 87 -2.24 -2.87 0.34
C LEU A 87 -2.89 -4.26 0.16
N LYS A 88 -4.15 -4.41 0.58
CA LYS A 88 -4.95 -5.62 0.36
C LYS A 88 -5.00 -6.05 -1.12
N ASN A 89 -4.99 -5.11 -2.07
CA ASN A 89 -5.02 -5.41 -3.51
C ASN A 89 -3.71 -6.06 -3.97
N VAL A 90 -2.60 -5.68 -3.33
CA VAL A 90 -1.28 -6.25 -3.59
C VAL A 90 -1.16 -7.62 -2.91
N MET A 91 -1.73 -7.77 -1.72
CA MET A 91 -1.68 -9.03 -0.96
C MET A 91 -2.61 -10.12 -1.50
N GLN A 92 -3.72 -9.75 -2.13
CA GLN A 92 -4.74 -10.68 -2.56
C GLN A 92 -4.32 -11.49 -3.78
N TYR A 93 -4.43 -12.82 -3.64
CA TYR A 93 -4.31 -13.75 -4.75
C TYR A 93 -5.40 -13.51 -5.80
N PRO A 94 -5.07 -13.64 -7.08
CA PRO A 94 -6.05 -13.57 -8.15
C PRO A 94 -7.00 -14.79 -8.07
N PRO A 95 -8.24 -14.67 -8.57
CA PRO A 95 -9.27 -15.70 -8.40
C PRO A 95 -8.93 -17.04 -9.08
N GLU A 96 -8.00 -17.04 -10.04
CA GLU A 96 -7.50 -18.23 -10.74
C GLU A 96 -6.66 -19.13 -9.83
N ILE A 97 -6.05 -18.57 -8.77
CA ILE A 97 -5.33 -19.34 -7.77
C ILE A 97 -6.34 -19.98 -6.83
N THR A 98 -6.56 -21.27 -7.02
CA THR A 98 -7.50 -22.08 -6.24
C THR A 98 -6.86 -22.75 -5.03
N GLN A 99 -5.53 -22.91 -5.03
CA GLN A 99 -4.75 -23.48 -3.92
C GLN A 99 -3.42 -22.74 -3.72
N VAL A 100 -3.04 -22.51 -2.47
CA VAL A 100 -1.83 -21.76 -2.09
C VAL A 100 -0.52 -22.54 -2.35
N SER A 101 -0.59 -23.87 -2.49
CA SER A 101 0.57 -24.78 -2.56
C SER A 101 1.28 -24.85 -3.91
N ASP A 102 0.81 -24.16 -4.95
CA ASP A 102 1.49 -24.16 -6.25
C ASP A 102 2.64 -23.13 -6.26
N ASP A 103 3.80 -23.53 -5.76
CA ASP A 103 4.97 -22.66 -5.53
C ASP A 103 5.48 -21.97 -6.81
N ARG A 104 5.36 -22.62 -7.97
CA ARG A 104 5.76 -22.00 -9.24
C ARG A 104 4.85 -20.84 -9.62
N GLN A 105 3.54 -21.01 -9.46
CA GLN A 105 2.54 -20.00 -9.79
C GLN A 105 2.43 -18.89 -8.73
N THR A 106 2.80 -19.18 -7.48
CA THR A 106 2.65 -18.24 -6.36
C THR A 106 3.90 -17.45 -6.02
N SER A 107 5.08 -17.83 -6.52
CA SER A 107 6.37 -17.20 -6.17
C SER A 107 6.40 -15.68 -6.37
N GLU A 108 5.91 -15.18 -7.51
CA GLU A 108 5.87 -13.74 -7.79
C GLU A 108 4.87 -13.01 -6.87
N TYR A 109 3.70 -13.61 -6.63
CA TYR A 109 2.72 -13.07 -5.68
C TYR A 109 3.25 -13.05 -4.26
N LYS A 110 3.99 -14.08 -3.83
CA LYS A 110 4.67 -14.11 -2.52
C LYS A 110 5.61 -12.92 -2.38
N ARG A 111 6.38 -12.59 -3.43
CA ARG A 111 7.26 -11.42 -3.43
C ARG A 111 6.48 -10.11 -3.20
N TYR A 112 5.41 -9.87 -3.94
CA TYR A 112 4.60 -8.66 -3.75
C TYR A 112 3.89 -8.63 -2.38
N ARG A 113 3.52 -9.78 -1.84
CA ARG A 113 2.97 -9.91 -0.48
C ARG A 113 3.97 -9.50 0.59
N TYR A 114 5.23 -9.92 0.48
CA TYR A 114 6.28 -9.47 1.40
C TYR A 114 6.48 -7.95 1.31
N PHE A 115 6.56 -7.40 0.10
CA PHE A 115 6.66 -5.95 -0.09
C PHE A 115 5.47 -5.20 0.51
N ALA A 116 4.25 -5.73 0.36
CA ALA A 116 3.06 -5.13 0.95
C ALA A 116 3.03 -5.26 2.48
N ALA A 117 3.54 -6.35 3.04
CA ALA A 117 3.65 -6.55 4.49
C ALA A 117 4.65 -5.56 5.11
N ASP A 118 5.80 -5.37 4.47
CA ASP A 118 6.78 -4.36 4.89
C ASP A 118 6.16 -2.95 4.87
N ALA A 119 5.46 -2.60 3.78
CA ALA A 119 4.75 -1.32 3.67
C ALA A 119 3.61 -1.16 4.71
N LEU A 120 3.00 -2.27 5.16
CA LEU A 120 2.01 -2.25 6.23
C LEU A 120 2.65 -1.94 7.59
N VAL A 121 3.82 -2.52 7.86
CA VAL A 121 4.63 -2.20 9.06
C VAL A 121 5.05 -0.73 9.05
N ASP A 122 5.44 -0.20 7.88
CA ASP A 122 5.76 1.22 7.75
C ASP A 122 4.57 2.14 8.03
N ALA A 123 3.38 1.75 7.58
CA ALA A 123 2.16 2.48 7.88
C ALA A 123 1.78 2.39 9.36
N GLU A 124 1.97 1.22 9.98
CA GLU A 124 1.76 1.02 11.41
C GLU A 124 2.70 1.91 12.24
N ALA A 125 3.96 2.06 11.84
CA ALA A 125 4.90 2.93 12.52
C ALA A 125 4.40 4.40 12.57
N VAL A 126 3.71 4.87 11.53
CA VAL A 126 3.16 6.24 11.45
C VAL A 126 1.81 6.39 12.16
N LEU A 127 0.93 5.39 12.03
CA LEU A 127 -0.46 5.45 12.51
C LEU A 127 -0.64 4.91 13.93
N GLY A 128 0.27 4.03 14.35
CA GLY A 128 0.10 3.13 15.48
C GLY A 128 -0.75 1.91 15.15
N ILE A 129 -0.58 0.86 15.96
CA ILE A 129 -1.24 -0.43 15.76
C ILE A 129 -2.77 -0.38 15.83
N ARG A 130 -3.35 0.44 16.73
CA ARG A 130 -4.80 0.46 16.95
C ARG A 130 -5.59 0.94 15.72
N PRO A 131 -5.24 2.07 15.08
CA PRO A 131 -5.88 2.48 13.83
C PRO A 131 -5.73 1.43 12.72
N VAL A 132 -4.54 0.84 12.57
CA VAL A 132 -4.28 -0.18 11.54
C VAL A 132 -5.18 -1.40 11.75
N LEU A 133 -5.20 -1.99 12.95
CA LEU A 133 -6.05 -3.14 13.26
C LEU A 133 -7.54 -2.85 13.04
N ARG A 134 -8.00 -1.63 13.37
CA ARG A 134 -9.40 -1.23 13.13
C ARG A 134 -9.73 -1.23 11.63
N ILE A 135 -8.83 -0.72 10.80
CA ILE A 135 -8.99 -0.74 9.34
C ILE A 135 -9.03 -2.18 8.83
N LEU A 136 -8.04 -3.00 9.20
CA LEU A 136 -7.93 -4.39 8.75
C LEU A 136 -9.15 -5.22 9.15
N LEU A 137 -9.61 -5.08 10.40
CA LEU A 137 -10.81 -5.77 10.89
C LEU A 137 -12.07 -5.34 10.11
N GLY A 138 -12.22 -4.05 9.84
CA GLY A 138 -13.35 -3.53 9.05
C GLY A 138 -13.34 -4.06 7.61
N GLU A 139 -12.17 -4.20 7.00
CA GLU A 139 -12.02 -4.79 5.66
C GLU A 139 -12.26 -6.31 5.69
N LEU A 140 -11.80 -7.01 6.73
CA LEU A 140 -12.05 -8.45 6.91
C LEU A 140 -13.54 -8.75 7.03
N GLN A 141 -14.30 -7.96 7.80
CA GLN A 141 -15.74 -8.11 7.95
C GLN A 141 -16.48 -7.98 6.61
N LYS A 142 -16.02 -7.09 5.71
CA LYS A 142 -16.59 -6.94 4.36
C LYS A 142 -16.33 -8.17 3.51
N GLU A 143 -15.10 -8.68 3.50
CA GLU A 143 -14.75 -9.88 2.74
C GLU A 143 -15.44 -11.13 3.31
N TRP A 144 -15.61 -11.21 4.63
CA TRP A 144 -16.30 -12.30 5.29
C TRP A 144 -17.74 -12.46 4.80
N ALA A 145 -18.46 -11.35 4.65
CA ALA A 145 -19.82 -11.36 4.11
C ALA A 145 -19.87 -11.86 2.64
N ALA A 146 -18.83 -11.60 1.84
CA ALA A 146 -18.71 -12.13 0.48
C ALA A 146 -18.39 -13.63 0.48
N TYR A 147 -17.48 -14.06 1.36
CA TYR A 147 -17.10 -15.46 1.54
C TYR A 147 -18.28 -16.33 1.97
N GLN A 148 -19.11 -15.86 2.90
CA GLN A 148 -20.32 -16.59 3.33
C GLN A 148 -21.28 -16.89 2.18
N LYS A 149 -21.32 -16.05 1.14
CA LYS A 149 -22.14 -16.25 -0.06
C LYS A 149 -21.49 -17.19 -1.07
N ASN A 150 -20.17 -17.21 -1.14
CA ASN A 150 -19.40 -18.07 -2.04
C ASN A 150 -18.03 -18.42 -1.43
N PRO A 151 -17.90 -19.58 -0.76
CA PRO A 151 -16.65 -20.01 -0.14
C PRO A 151 -15.48 -20.20 -1.11
N LEU A 152 -15.72 -20.29 -2.42
CA LEU A 152 -14.67 -20.35 -3.43
C LEU A 152 -13.91 -19.01 -3.58
N LYS A 153 -14.47 -17.90 -3.06
CA LYS A 153 -13.83 -16.57 -3.04
C LYS A 153 -13.05 -16.32 -1.75
N TRP A 154 -12.21 -17.28 -1.36
CA TRP A 154 -11.46 -17.24 -0.11
C TRP A 154 -10.30 -16.24 -0.12
N GLN A 155 -9.78 -15.87 -1.30
CA GLN A 155 -8.61 -15.01 -1.47
C GLN A 155 -8.79 -13.64 -0.81
N GLY A 156 -10.03 -13.11 -0.82
CA GLY A 156 -10.36 -11.85 -0.16
C GLY A 156 -10.12 -11.95 1.35
N VAL A 157 -10.69 -12.97 2.00
CA VAL A 157 -10.55 -13.21 3.44
C VAL A 157 -9.09 -13.51 3.81
N GLU A 158 -8.42 -14.37 3.04
CA GLU A 158 -7.03 -14.76 3.30
C GLU A 158 -6.08 -13.55 3.28
N ALA A 159 -6.25 -12.64 2.32
CA ALA A 159 -5.41 -11.46 2.21
C ALA A 159 -5.56 -10.46 3.37
N ARG A 160 -6.65 -10.48 4.15
CA ARG A 160 -6.83 -9.62 5.34
C ARG A 160 -6.34 -10.30 6.62
N LEU A 161 -6.05 -11.60 6.57
CA LEU A 161 -5.53 -12.38 7.69
C LEU A 161 -4.01 -12.59 7.62
N TYR A 162 -3.42 -12.45 6.43
CA TYR A 162 -1.97 -12.46 6.23
C TYR A 162 -1.29 -11.30 6.96
#